data_AF-A0A0X4ESD4-F1
#
_entry.id   AF-A0A0X4ESD4-F1
#
_cell.length_a   1.000
_cell.length_b   1.000
_cell.length_c   1.000
_cell.angle_alpha   90.00
_cell.angle_beta   90.00
_cell.angle_gamma   90.00
#
_symmetry.space_group_name_H-M   'P 1'
#
loop_
_entity.id
_entity.type
_entity.pdbx_description
1 polymer ?
#
loop_
_entity_poly.entity_id
_entity_poly.type
_entity_poly.pdbx_seq_one_letter_code
_entity_poly.pdbx_strand_id
1 'polypeptide(L)'
;MAKEQTDRTTLDLFANERRPGRPKTNPLSRDEQLRINKRNQLKRDKNRGLKRVELKLNADAVDALNELADARNISRSELIEEMLIAQLETLRSQA
;
A
#
# COMPACT_ATOMS: atom_id res chain seq x y z
N MET A 1 -26.93 23.19 11.33
CA MET A 1 -25.53 23.19 11.79
C MET A 1 -25.19 24.60 12.26
N ALA A 2 -24.93 24.80 13.55
CA ALA A 2 -24.48 26.10 14.05
C ALA A 2 -23.01 26.26 13.69
N LYS A 3 -22.67 27.20 12.80
CA LYS A 3 -21.29 27.62 12.56
C LYS A 3 -20.91 28.56 13.71
N GLU A 4 -19.89 28.19 14.45
CA GLU A 4 -19.31 29.04 15.50
C GLU A 4 -18.72 30.29 14.83
N GLN A 5 -19.28 31.46 15.17
CA GLN A 5 -18.76 32.74 14.71
C GLN A 5 -17.54 33.06 15.59
N THR A 6 -16.33 32.89 15.04
CA THR A 6 -15.11 33.23 15.79
C THR A 6 -14.96 34.75 15.82
N ASP A 7 -15.09 35.33 17.00
CA ASP A 7 -14.77 36.73 17.24
C ASP A 7 -13.26 36.93 17.02
N ARG A 8 -12.92 37.84 16.10
CA ARG A 8 -11.53 38.10 15.68
C ARG A 8 -10.84 39.17 16.52
N THR A 9 -11.58 39.87 17.38
CA THR A 9 -11.06 41.01 18.14
C THR A 9 -10.66 40.67 19.57
N THR A 10 -11.19 39.56 20.10
CA THR A 10 -10.93 39.10 21.46
C THR A 10 -9.82 38.05 21.46
N LEU A 11 -8.81 38.22 22.32
CA LEU A 11 -7.72 37.25 22.48
C LEU A 11 -8.31 35.91 22.97
N ASP A 12 -8.23 34.85 22.16
CA ASP A 12 -8.76 33.53 22.50
C ASP A 12 -7.85 32.85 23.54
N LEU A 13 -8.21 32.99 24.82
CA LEU A 13 -7.52 32.41 25.97
C LEU A 13 -7.51 30.87 25.96
N PHE A 14 -8.35 30.25 25.13
CA PHE A 14 -8.55 28.80 25.07
C PHE A 14 -8.12 28.19 23.72
N ALA A 15 -7.39 28.94 22.89
CA ALA A 15 -6.92 28.48 21.58
C ALA A 15 -6.08 27.19 21.65
N ASN A 16 -5.37 26.98 22.77
CA ASN A 16 -4.55 25.80 23.00
C ASN A 16 -5.28 24.66 23.74
N GLU A 17 -6.52 24.87 24.17
CA GLU A 17 -7.30 23.85 24.85
C GLU A 17 -7.94 22.87 23.87
N ARG A 18 -7.99 21.60 24.28
CA ARG A 18 -8.59 20.54 23.46
C ARG A 18 -10.10 20.67 23.49
N ARG A 19 -10.69 21.17 22.39
CA ARG A 19 -12.14 21.17 22.21
C ARG A 19 -12.68 19.73 22.11
N PRO A 20 -13.72 19.35 22.88
CA PRO A 20 -14.36 18.05 22.77
C PRO A 20 -14.92 17.87 21.35
N GLY A 21 -14.54 16.76 20.68
CA GLY A 21 -15.00 16.45 19.31
C GLY A 21 -13.95 16.59 18.21
N ARG A 22 -12.74 17.08 18.48
CA ARG A 22 -11.62 16.95 17.52
C ARG A 22 -10.90 15.61 17.76
N PRO A 23 -11.20 14.53 17.01
CA PRO A 23 -10.42 13.30 17.14
C PRO A 23 -8.96 13.64 16.92
N LYS A 24 -8.09 13.17 17.83
CA LYS A 24 -6.64 13.29 17.67
C LYS A 24 -6.31 12.80 16.26
N THR A 25 -5.73 13.67 15.44
CA THR A 25 -4.83 13.23 14.37
C THR A 25 -3.98 12.10 14.95
N ASN A 26 -3.93 10.96 14.24
CA ASN A 26 -3.42 9.67 14.72
C ASN A 26 -2.38 9.82 15.84
N PRO A 27 -2.61 9.24 17.03
CA PRO A 27 -1.82 9.51 18.25
C PRO A 27 -0.33 9.17 18.13
N LEU A 28 0.05 8.47 17.06
CA LEU A 28 1.41 8.09 16.73
C LEU A 28 2.06 9.13 15.80
N SER A 29 3.36 9.32 15.94
CA SER A 29 4.15 10.06 14.94
C SER A 29 4.10 9.36 13.57
N ARG A 30 4.36 10.10 12.49
CA ARG A 30 4.35 9.53 11.12
C ARG A 30 5.33 8.36 10.97
N ASP A 31 6.49 8.42 11.61
CA ASP A 31 7.49 7.36 11.57
C ASP A 31 7.02 6.08 12.27
N GLU A 32 6.36 6.22 13.43
CA GLU A 32 5.74 5.09 14.13
C GLU A 32 4.61 4.47 13.31
N GLN A 33 3.78 5.31 12.68
CA GLN A 33 2.72 4.83 11.78
C GLN A 33 3.29 4.02 10.63
N LEU A 34 4.36 4.51 9.97
CA LEU A 34 5.01 3.80 8.86
C LEU A 34 5.55 2.43 9.30
N ARG A 35 6.18 2.35 10.48
CA ARG A 35 6.67 1.08 11.04
C ARG A 35 5.54 0.08 11.31
N ILE A 36 4.44 0.54 11.91
CA ILE A 36 3.28 -0.32 12.19
C ILE A 36 2.61 -0.78 10.90
N ASN A 37 2.41 0.12 9.94
CA ASN A 37 1.82 -0.21 8.64
C ASN A 37 2.67 -1.24 7.89
N LYS A 38 4.00 -1.09 7.90
CA LYS A 38 4.91 -2.06 7.29
C LYS A 38 4.84 -3.42 7.98
N ARG A 39 4.81 -3.45 9.31
CA ARG A 39 4.65 -4.71 10.07
C ARG A 39 3.31 -5.40 9.75
N ASN A 40 2.22 -4.64 9.68
CA ASN A 40 0.91 -5.17 9.34
C ASN A 40 0.85 -5.68 7.89
N GLN A 41 1.51 -4.99 6.96
CA GLN A 41 1.69 -5.49 5.58
C GLN A 41 2.36 -6.85 5.59
N LEU A 42 3.54 -6.97 6.21
CA LEU A 42 4.29 -8.23 6.28
C LEU A 42 3.51 -9.36 6.96
N LYS A 43 2.75 -9.04 8.02
CA LYS A 43 1.88 -10.02 8.70
C LYS A 43 0.75 -10.50 7.79
N ARG A 44 0.11 -9.60 7.03
CA ARG A 44 -0.92 -9.97 6.05
C ARG A 44 -0.36 -10.84 4.94
N ASP A 45 0.80 -10.46 4.40
CA ASP A 45 1.45 -11.20 3.31
C ASP A 45 1.82 -12.61 3.77
N LYS A 46 2.41 -12.73 4.97
CA LYS A 46 2.73 -14.03 5.58
C LYS A 46 1.48 -14.90 5.79
N ASN A 47 0.39 -14.33 6.32
CA ASN A 47 -0.85 -15.07 6.55
C ASN A 47 -1.51 -15.54 5.26
N ARG A 48 -1.31 -14.81 4.16
CA ARG A 48 -1.78 -15.16 2.82
C ARG A 48 -0.82 -16.10 2.07
N GLY A 49 0.30 -16.50 2.69
CA GLY A 49 1.29 -17.36 2.06
C GLY A 49 2.14 -16.69 0.97
N LEU A 50 2.04 -15.36 0.81
CA LEU A 50 2.81 -14.62 -0.18
C LEU A 50 4.29 -14.60 0.22
N LYS A 51 5.16 -14.91 -0.75
CA LYS A 51 6.61 -14.81 -0.61
C LYS A 51 7.15 -13.85 -1.65
N ARG A 52 7.96 -12.88 -1.20
CA ARG A 52 8.64 -11.94 -2.10
C ARG A 52 9.93 -12.58 -2.60
N VAL A 53 10.07 -12.65 -3.92
CA VAL A 53 11.29 -13.11 -4.60
C VAL A 53 11.92 -11.92 -5.31
N GLU A 54 13.23 -11.76 -5.18
CA GLU A 54 14.00 -10.76 -5.91
C GLU A 54 14.69 -11.44 -7.10
N LEU A 55 14.47 -10.91 -8.29
CA LEU A 55 14.94 -11.46 -9.57
C LEU A 55 15.70 -10.38 -10.33
N LYS A 56 16.81 -10.75 -10.94
CA LYS A 56 17.53 -9.92 -11.91
C LYS A 56 17.18 -10.41 -13.31
N LEU A 57 16.73 -9.51 -14.16
CA LEU A 57 16.31 -9.80 -15.53
C LEU A 57 16.98 -8.78 -16.47
N ASN A 58 17.04 -9.13 -17.75
CA ASN A 58 17.49 -8.19 -18.78
C ASN A 58 16.48 -7.04 -18.91
N ALA A 59 16.96 -5.83 -19.20
CA ALA A 59 16.11 -4.64 -19.32
C ALA A 59 15.00 -4.83 -20.36
N ASP A 60 15.37 -5.28 -21.56
CA ASP A 60 14.43 -5.52 -22.67
C ASP A 60 13.30 -6.49 -22.29
N ALA A 61 13.61 -7.51 -21.48
CA ALA A 61 12.60 -8.46 -21.00
C ALA A 61 11.64 -7.82 -19.99
N VAL A 62 12.13 -6.91 -19.15
CA VAL A 62 11.30 -6.17 -18.20
C VAL A 62 10.38 -5.19 -18.94
N ASP A 63 10.88 -4.54 -19.98
CA ASP A 63 10.11 -3.60 -20.78
C ASP A 63 8.99 -4.31 -21.54
N ALA A 64 9.28 -5.44 -22.19
CA ALA A 64 8.27 -6.28 -22.83
C ALA A 64 7.19 -6.78 -21.84
N LEU A 65 7.57 -7.12 -20.61
CA LEU A 65 6.63 -7.51 -19.56
C LEU A 65 5.74 -6.34 -19.12
N ASN A 66 6.27 -5.13 -19.02
CA ASN A 66 5.49 -3.93 -18.68
C ASN A 66 4.47 -3.64 -19.79
N GLU A 67 4.90 -3.61 -21.06
CA GLU A 67 4.01 -3.35 -22.21
C GLU A 67 2.85 -4.34 -22.27
N LEU A 68 3.14 -5.63 -22.04
CA LEU A 68 2.12 -6.67 -22.07
C LEU A 68 1.17 -6.60 -20.86
N ALA A 69 1.68 -6.22 -19.68
CA ALA A 69 0.86 -6.00 -18.50
C ALA A 69 -0.07 -4.79 -18.68
N ASP A 70 0.45 -3.70 -19.25
CA ASP A 70 -0.30 -2.48 -19.56
C ASP A 70 -1.39 -2.76 -20.61
N ALA A 71 -1.05 -3.51 -21.68
CA ALA A 71 -2.01 -3.91 -22.70
C ALA A 71 -3.16 -4.77 -22.15
N ARG A 72 -2.89 -5.57 -21.10
CA ARG A 72 -3.89 -6.39 -20.41
C ARG A 72 -4.56 -5.67 -19.24
N ASN A 73 -4.13 -4.45 -18.91
CA ASN A 73 -4.60 -3.67 -17.77
C ASN A 73 -4.48 -4.43 -16.42
N ILE A 74 -3.40 -5.18 -16.25
CA ILE A 74 -3.08 -5.94 -15.03
C ILE A 74 -1.73 -5.51 -14.47
N SER A 75 -1.45 -5.83 -13.21
CA SER A 75 -0.13 -5.53 -12.66
C SER A 75 0.94 -6.46 -13.23
N ARG A 76 2.17 -5.96 -13.43
CA ARG A 76 3.30 -6.81 -13.86
C ARG A 76 3.48 -8.04 -12.95
N SER A 77 3.29 -7.90 -11.64
CA SER A 77 3.43 -9.01 -10.69
C SER A 77 2.40 -10.12 -10.96
N GLU A 78 1.16 -9.73 -11.25
CA GLU A 78 0.06 -10.65 -11.56
C GLU A 78 0.29 -11.37 -12.89
N LEU A 79 0.74 -10.64 -13.91
CA LEU A 79 1.14 -11.25 -15.18
C LEU A 79 2.24 -12.31 -15.00
N ILE A 80 3.28 -12.00 -14.21
CA ILE A 80 4.37 -12.95 -13.95
C ILE A 80 3.87 -14.18 -13.19
N GLU A 81 2.97 -14.01 -12.22
CA GLU A 81 2.35 -15.10 -11.47
C GLU A 81 1.56 -16.04 -12.40
N GLU A 82 0.70 -15.49 -13.27
CA GLU A 82 -0.06 -16.26 -14.26
C GLU A 82 0.86 -17.06 -15.19
N MET A 83 1.89 -16.42 -15.74
CA MET A 83 2.85 -17.06 -16.65
C MET A 83 3.62 -18.19 -15.95
N LEU A 84 4.04 -17.99 -14.69
CA LEU A 84 4.77 -19.01 -13.93
C LEU A 84 3.88 -20.22 -13.62
N ILE A 85 2.62 -20.01 -13.23
CA ILE A 85 1.68 -21.10 -12.95
C ILE A 85 1.42 -21.91 -14.22
N ALA A 86 1.09 -21.25 -15.33
CA ALA A 86 0.83 -21.92 -16.60
C ALA A 86 2.04 -22.75 -17.07
N GLN A 87 3.25 -22.22 -16.92
CA GLN A 87 4.46 -22.95 -17.30
C GLN A 87 4.74 -24.14 -16.37
N LEU A 88 4.51 -23.99 -15.06
CA LEU A 88 4.68 -25.09 -14.10
C LEU A 88 3.68 -26.22 -14.34
N GLU A 89 2.44 -25.90 -14.68
CA GLU A 89 1.43 -26.90 -15.04
C GLU A 89 1.82 -27.66 -16.31
N THR A 90 2.29 -26.94 -17.33
CA THR A 90 2.77 -27.54 -18.58
C THR A 90 3.93 -28.50 -18.32
N LEU A 91 4.93 -28.08 -17.54
CA LEU A 91 6.07 -28.93 -17.19
C LEU A 91 5.68 -30.15 -16.35
N ARG A 92 4.72 -30.01 -15.44
CA ARG A 92 4.20 -31.15 -14.66
C ARG A 92 3.47 -32.16 -15.51
N SER A 93 2.78 -31.73 -16.56
CA SER A 93 2.07 -32.63 -17.47
C SER A 93 3.00 -33.44 -18.39
N GLN A 94 4.23 -32.96 -18.59
CA GLN A 94 5.25 -33.60 -19.43
C GLN A 94 6.15 -34.57 -18.66
N ALA A 95 6.10 -34.55 -17.33
CA ALA A 95 6.88 -35.41 -16.44
C ALA A 95 6.07 -36.65 -16.02
#